data_AF-A0A367XMI4-F1
#
_entry.id   AF-A0A367XMI4-F1
#
_cell.length_a   1.000
_cell.length_b   1.000
_cell.length_c   1.000
_cell.angle_alpha   90.00
_cell.angle_beta   90.00
_cell.angle_gamma   90.00
#
_symmetry.space_group_name_H-M   'P 1'
#
loop_
_entity.id
_entity.type
_entity.pdbx_description
1 polymer ?
#
loop_
_entity_poly.entity_id
_entity_poly.type
_entity_poly.pdbx_seq_one_letter_code
_entity_poly.pdbx_strand_id
1 'polypeptide(L)'
;MSEEAANTTPATSESSPPPPPLPPRKSLDAMLPTSPNGSDKKLPDLPLSVGQITFDLNDSVSQISAVRQFEIYNSAILNETSDLFINYNLGQNAIRSKLTTAEAEGSDEITEYWVSIIEDYSNQFLKNKEIAQLEQKIIKGIPDGLRYYVYLKTLAIRQKLNSKETFEGLLTKARQSRDEYIENLNVESKGREVLMVLNYYINEITNSRAEIESTADEVHQDMIQVPVSRFAINVCRLVSSLPDISQEEMFYLLLKFNRMFSELNRDEFFYKISRSLEEELYDEFKHISVQGINLNNLYRNITVQFLNSELLELQTCLHILDFVVFEGFDFVLRLVLSLFKSNRAKIMELDGDELLRFLTSPEFLTGVGVDFTDSLLQEPKIIQYENEFYLINANSLSNNSNELTNLKEVNDELVIKINELRRKIDSLQATHLEISNQSEEYTANLNAAEAENQKLSSIQAGLQEKYKHLTMAENLSNTIKANEEFSQRNDDMEQQIASLKKSIGEKKAKLAKVKG
;
A
#
# COMPACT_ATOMS: atom_id res chain seq x y z
N MET A 1 -24.93 54.08 -14.96
CA MET A 1 -25.26 54.86 -13.74
C MET A 1 -26.37 54.11 -13.04
N SER A 2 -26.23 53.93 -11.71
CA SER A 2 -27.05 53.12 -10.79
C SER A 2 -26.76 51.61 -10.94
N GLU A 3 -25.83 50.98 -10.22
CA GLU A 3 -25.63 50.87 -8.75
C GLU A 3 -26.89 50.37 -8.03
N GLU A 4 -27.00 49.04 -7.92
CA GLU A 4 -27.79 48.38 -6.88
C GLU A 4 -26.91 47.31 -6.25
N ALA A 5 -26.50 47.60 -5.02
CA ALA A 5 -25.55 46.83 -4.23
C ALA A 5 -26.22 45.56 -3.69
N ALA A 6 -25.65 44.40 -4.04
CA ALA A 6 -25.94 43.14 -3.40
C ALA A 6 -25.37 43.14 -1.98
N ASN A 7 -26.27 43.07 -1.01
CA ASN A 7 -26.01 42.98 0.41
C ASN A 7 -25.50 41.57 0.76
N THR A 8 -24.19 41.35 0.72
CA THR A 8 -23.55 40.14 1.27
C THR A 8 -23.09 40.40 2.69
N THR A 9 -23.89 39.94 3.65
CA THR A 9 -23.50 39.78 5.06
C THR A 9 -22.40 38.71 5.15
N PRO A 10 -21.27 38.97 5.84
CA PRO A 10 -20.24 37.96 6.06
C PRO A 10 -20.72 37.00 7.14
N ALA A 11 -20.91 35.72 6.77
CA ALA A 11 -21.06 34.66 7.75
C ALA A 11 -19.74 34.55 8.53
N THR A 12 -19.83 34.84 9.82
CA THR A 12 -18.79 34.61 10.82
C THR A 12 -18.31 33.16 10.74
N SER A 13 -17.06 32.98 10.32
CA SER A 13 -16.31 31.75 10.46
C SER A 13 -16.12 31.46 11.95
N GLU A 14 -16.95 30.58 12.51
CA GLU A 14 -16.68 29.98 13.81
C GLU A 14 -15.39 29.15 13.69
N SER A 15 -14.32 29.71 14.21
CA SER A 15 -13.04 29.05 14.39
C SER A 15 -13.23 27.84 15.30
N SER A 16 -13.08 26.64 14.75
CA SER A 16 -12.96 25.41 15.54
C SER A 16 -11.83 25.60 16.57
N PRO A 17 -12.06 25.26 17.86
CA PRO A 17 -11.01 25.37 18.85
C PRO A 17 -9.83 24.46 18.46
N PRO A 18 -8.58 24.89 18.66
CA PRO A 18 -7.43 24.03 18.41
C PRO A 18 -7.54 22.77 19.25
N PRO A 19 -7.09 21.60 18.74
CA PRO A 19 -7.08 20.37 19.51
C PRO A 19 -6.31 20.59 20.83
N PRO A 20 -6.73 19.95 21.93
CA PRO A 20 -6.09 20.15 23.22
C PRO A 20 -4.59 19.84 23.12
N PRO A 21 -3.73 20.64 23.77
CA PRO A 21 -2.30 20.42 23.75
C PRO A 21 -2.00 19.03 24.31
N LEU A 22 -1.19 18.27 23.56
CA LEU A 22 -0.67 16.99 24.01
C LEU A 22 -0.06 17.15 25.41
N PRO A 23 -0.29 16.20 26.33
CA PRO A 23 0.30 16.26 27.65
C PRO A 23 1.82 16.40 27.55
N PRO A 24 2.46 17.21 28.42
CA PRO A 24 3.90 17.42 28.37
C PRO A 24 4.61 16.07 28.45
N ARG A 25 5.43 15.76 27.43
CA ARG A 25 6.36 14.64 27.47
C ARG A 25 7.18 14.80 28.75
N LYS A 26 7.09 13.84 29.68
CA LYS A 26 8.09 13.74 30.74
C LYS A 26 9.43 13.55 30.05
N SER A 27 10.30 14.54 30.18
CA SER A 27 11.72 14.42 29.81
C SER A 27 12.29 13.24 30.58
N LEU A 28 12.58 12.16 29.87
CA LEU A 28 13.43 11.08 30.37
C LEU A 28 14.88 11.50 30.11
N ASP A 29 15.29 12.57 30.81
CA ASP A 29 16.70 12.81 31.07
C ASP A 29 16.98 12.44 32.53
N ALA A 30 17.98 11.60 32.70
CA ALA A 30 18.65 11.25 33.95
C ALA A 30 17.79 10.54 35.03
N MET A 31 17.45 9.27 34.77
CA MET A 31 17.49 8.27 35.85
C MET A 31 18.44 7.14 35.46
N LEU A 32 19.71 7.33 35.83
CA LEU A 32 20.62 6.22 36.12
C LEU A 32 19.92 5.29 37.12
N PRO A 33 19.76 3.99 36.82
CA PRO A 33 19.41 3.04 37.85
C PRO A 33 20.65 2.86 38.74
N THR A 34 20.67 3.55 39.88
CA THR A 34 21.56 3.17 40.99
C THR A 34 21.14 1.79 41.48
N SER A 35 21.80 0.77 40.94
CA SER A 35 21.77 -0.58 41.48
C SER A 35 22.62 -0.62 42.76
N PRO A 36 22.05 -1.00 43.92
CA PRO A 36 22.84 -1.24 45.12
C PRO A 36 23.44 -2.63 45.00
N ASN A 37 24.60 -2.73 44.34
CA ASN A 37 25.66 -3.71 44.59
C ASN A 37 26.62 -3.73 43.40
N GLY A 38 27.86 -3.32 43.65
CA GLY A 38 28.95 -3.41 42.70
C GLY A 38 29.23 -4.86 42.31
N SER A 39 28.92 -5.18 41.06
CA SER A 39 29.65 -6.14 40.24
C SER A 39 29.23 -5.87 38.80
N ASP A 40 30.18 -5.44 37.98
CA ASP A 40 30.04 -5.35 36.53
C ASP A 40 29.65 -6.73 35.99
N LYS A 41 28.35 -6.98 35.85
CA LYS A 41 27.87 -8.07 35.03
C LYS A 41 27.97 -7.61 33.59
N LYS A 42 29.15 -7.82 32.99
CA LYS A 42 29.23 -8.14 31.56
C LYS A 42 28.12 -9.16 31.27
N LEU A 43 27.33 -8.91 30.23
CA LEU A 43 26.51 -9.94 29.62
C LEU A 43 27.36 -11.22 29.53
N PRO A 44 26.81 -12.41 29.85
CA PRO A 44 27.60 -13.63 29.72
C PRO A 44 28.03 -13.73 28.25
N ASP A 45 29.34 -13.60 28.03
CA ASP A 45 29.95 -13.92 26.73
C ASP A 45 29.52 -15.36 26.43
N LEU A 46 28.63 -15.53 25.44
CA LEU A 46 28.43 -16.82 24.81
C LEU A 46 29.82 -17.33 24.45
N PRO A 47 30.17 -18.59 24.74
CA PRO A 47 31.50 -19.08 24.45
C PRO A 47 31.73 -18.99 22.94
N LEU A 48 32.49 -17.97 22.51
CA LEU A 48 33.01 -17.87 21.16
C LEU A 48 33.79 -19.16 20.92
N SER A 49 33.26 -20.03 20.08
CA SER A 49 34.00 -21.23 19.70
C SER A 49 35.31 -20.77 19.07
N VAL A 50 36.44 -21.22 19.63
CA VAL A 50 37.77 -20.89 19.11
C VAL A 50 37.81 -21.31 17.63
N GLY A 51 37.88 -20.32 16.72
CA GLY A 51 37.91 -20.53 15.27
C GLY A 51 36.63 -20.20 14.49
N GLN A 52 35.66 -19.51 15.08
CA GLN A 52 34.49 -18.97 14.34
C GLN A 52 34.90 -17.78 13.47
N ILE A 53 34.42 -17.75 12.22
CA ILE A 53 34.61 -16.60 11.31
C ILE A 53 33.64 -15.51 11.78
N THR A 54 34.17 -14.35 12.13
CA THR A 54 33.40 -13.19 12.60
C THR A 54 34.06 -11.91 12.10
N PHE A 55 33.33 -10.79 12.16
CA PHE A 55 33.87 -9.45 11.94
C PHE A 55 33.61 -8.56 13.16
N ASP A 56 34.43 -7.53 13.32
CA ASP A 56 34.27 -6.47 14.31
C ASP A 56 33.71 -5.20 13.63
N LEU A 57 33.05 -4.32 14.40
CA LEU A 57 32.50 -3.05 13.87
C LEU A 57 33.57 -2.09 13.31
N ASN A 58 34.84 -2.29 13.67
CA ASN A 58 35.96 -1.49 13.19
C ASN A 58 36.72 -2.15 12.03
N ASP A 59 36.29 -3.33 11.59
CA ASP A 59 36.86 -3.97 10.41
C ASP A 59 36.49 -3.17 9.15
N SER A 60 37.28 -3.32 8.08
CA SER A 60 36.96 -2.70 6.79
C SER A 60 35.65 -3.24 6.22
N VAL A 61 34.99 -2.46 5.37
CA VAL A 61 33.78 -2.87 4.66
C VAL A 61 34.04 -4.17 3.92
N SER A 62 35.23 -4.37 3.34
CA SER A 62 35.58 -5.62 2.65
C SER A 62 35.56 -6.84 3.56
N GLN A 63 36.13 -6.74 4.77
CA GLN A 63 36.12 -7.84 5.73
C GLN A 63 34.69 -8.13 6.20
N ILE A 64 33.92 -7.09 6.52
CA ILE A 64 32.54 -7.22 6.96
C ILE A 64 31.70 -7.89 5.86
N SER A 65 31.78 -7.38 4.64
CA SER A 65 31.05 -7.88 3.48
C SER A 65 31.45 -9.32 3.13
N ALA A 66 32.74 -9.66 3.15
CA ALA A 66 33.20 -11.01 2.84
C ALA A 66 32.74 -12.05 3.89
N VAL A 67 32.78 -11.70 5.18
CA VAL A 67 32.27 -12.57 6.25
C VAL A 67 30.76 -12.76 6.13
N ARG A 68 30.00 -11.68 5.94
CA ARG A 68 28.54 -11.74 5.75
C ARG A 68 28.17 -12.59 4.54
N GLN A 69 28.87 -12.38 3.43
CA GLN A 69 28.61 -13.10 2.20
C GLN A 69 28.89 -14.60 2.36
N PHE A 70 29.97 -14.95 3.07
CA PHE A 70 30.24 -16.33 3.45
C PHE A 70 29.14 -16.95 4.31
N GLU A 71 28.63 -16.23 5.32
CA GLU A 71 27.51 -16.70 6.15
C GLU A 71 26.24 -16.91 5.31
N ILE A 72 25.94 -15.95 4.43
CA ILE A 72 24.81 -15.98 3.51
C ILE A 72 24.87 -17.22 2.60
N TYR A 73 26.03 -17.54 2.00
CA TYR A 73 26.18 -18.73 1.15
C TYR A 73 25.96 -20.05 1.89
N ASN A 74 26.32 -20.10 3.17
CA ASN A 74 26.13 -21.27 4.02
C ASN A 74 24.74 -21.34 4.69
N SER A 75 23.94 -20.27 4.58
CA SER A 75 22.58 -20.24 5.10
C SER A 75 21.64 -21.19 4.35
N ALA A 76 20.60 -21.67 5.03
CA ALA A 76 19.55 -22.46 4.40
C ALA A 76 18.77 -21.64 3.34
N ILE A 77 18.70 -20.32 3.51
CA ILE A 77 17.96 -19.41 2.62
C ILE A 77 18.55 -19.40 1.22
N LEU A 78 19.86 -19.60 1.04
CA LEU A 78 20.51 -19.70 -0.28
C LEU A 78 20.75 -21.12 -0.77
N ASN A 79 20.33 -22.15 -0.02
CA ASN A 79 20.48 -23.54 -0.45
C ASN A 79 19.16 -24.05 -1.01
N GLU A 80 19.25 -24.79 -2.11
CA GLU A 80 18.07 -25.33 -2.78
C GLU A 80 17.42 -26.44 -1.96
N THR A 81 16.11 -26.31 -1.77
CA THR A 81 15.31 -27.20 -0.94
C THR A 81 14.28 -27.98 -1.76
N SER A 82 14.22 -27.75 -3.07
CA SER A 82 13.39 -28.53 -4.00
C SER A 82 13.82 -30.01 -4.04
N ASP A 83 12.84 -30.92 -4.13
CA ASP A 83 13.02 -32.37 -4.26
C ASP A 83 13.84 -32.79 -5.50
N LEU A 84 14.02 -31.87 -6.45
CA LEU A 84 14.87 -32.04 -7.62
C LEU A 84 16.36 -32.17 -7.25
N PHE A 85 16.77 -31.67 -6.08
CA PHE A 85 18.17 -31.62 -5.67
C PHE A 85 18.44 -32.47 -4.43
N ILE A 86 19.63 -33.04 -4.40
CA ILE A 86 20.21 -33.69 -3.22
C ILE A 86 21.43 -32.90 -2.75
N ASN A 87 21.68 -32.94 -1.44
CA ASN A 87 22.92 -32.41 -0.88
C ASN A 87 24.09 -33.29 -1.33
N TYR A 88 24.86 -32.74 -2.25
CA TYR A 88 26.13 -33.27 -2.70
C TYR A 88 27.24 -32.48 -2.02
N ASN A 89 27.99 -33.14 -1.15
CA ASN A 89 29.31 -32.64 -0.80
C ASN A 89 30.10 -32.68 -2.10
N LEU A 90 30.33 -31.50 -2.68
CA LEU A 90 31.05 -31.25 -3.93
C LEU A 90 32.12 -32.33 -4.13
N GLY A 91 32.12 -32.97 -5.30
CA GLY A 91 32.97 -34.12 -5.61
C GLY A 91 34.43 -33.74 -5.58
N GLN A 92 35.00 -33.71 -4.37
CA GLN A 92 36.37 -33.23 -4.08
C GLN A 92 37.39 -33.96 -4.95
N ASN A 93 37.12 -35.20 -5.32
CA ASN A 93 37.98 -36.02 -6.16
C ASN A 93 38.02 -35.56 -7.62
N ALA A 94 36.91 -35.07 -8.18
CA ALA A 94 36.84 -34.61 -9.57
C ALA A 94 37.46 -33.21 -9.74
N ILE A 95 37.27 -32.34 -8.74
CA ILE A 95 37.90 -31.02 -8.71
C ILE A 95 39.41 -31.18 -8.47
N ARG A 96 39.83 -32.02 -7.50
CA ARG A 96 41.26 -32.31 -7.27
C ARG A 96 41.95 -32.89 -8.49
N SER A 97 41.35 -33.87 -9.19
CA SER A 97 41.99 -34.46 -10.37
C SER A 97 42.24 -33.44 -11.48
N LYS A 98 41.35 -32.45 -11.63
CA LYS A 98 41.51 -31.39 -12.64
C LYS A 98 42.43 -30.25 -12.17
N LEU A 99 42.44 -29.94 -10.87
CA LEU A 99 43.40 -29.03 -10.25
C LEU A 99 44.84 -29.53 -10.42
N THR A 100 45.10 -30.83 -10.21
CA THR A 100 46.42 -31.42 -10.41
C THR A 100 46.91 -31.31 -11.86
N THR A 101 46.00 -31.30 -12.84
CA THR A 101 46.36 -31.02 -14.24
C THR A 101 46.71 -29.56 -14.46
N ALA A 102 45.96 -28.63 -13.85
CA ALA A 102 46.23 -27.19 -13.93
C ALA A 102 47.55 -26.79 -13.25
N GLU A 103 47.91 -27.41 -12.13
CA GLU A 103 49.21 -27.23 -11.45
C GLU A 103 50.39 -27.72 -12.31
N ALA A 104 50.18 -28.78 -13.11
CA ALA A 104 51.22 -29.38 -13.93
C ALA A 104 51.53 -28.58 -15.22
N GLU A 105 50.62 -27.71 -15.68
CA GLU A 105 50.73 -26.99 -16.96
C GLU A 105 51.33 -25.57 -16.84
N GLY A 106 51.57 -25.06 -15.63
CA GLY A 106 52.27 -23.78 -15.43
C GLY A 106 52.08 -23.20 -14.04
N SER A 107 53.03 -23.47 -13.13
CA SER A 107 53.04 -22.95 -11.75
C SER A 107 53.48 -21.47 -11.72
N ASP A 108 52.58 -20.57 -12.08
CA ASP A 108 52.71 -19.15 -11.72
C ASP A 108 52.16 -18.93 -10.30
N GLU A 109 52.73 -17.97 -9.56
CA GLU A 109 52.37 -17.63 -8.17
C GLU A 109 50.89 -17.26 -8.03
N ILE A 110 50.27 -16.77 -9.10
CA ILE A 110 48.83 -16.45 -9.17
C ILE A 110 47.99 -17.73 -9.18
N THR A 111 48.37 -18.72 -9.98
CA THR A 111 47.69 -20.01 -10.07
C THR A 111 47.76 -20.75 -8.73
N GLU A 112 48.94 -20.81 -8.12
CA GLU A 112 49.13 -21.45 -6.81
C GLU A 112 48.26 -20.82 -5.71
N TYR A 113 48.15 -19.49 -5.70
CA TYR A 113 47.29 -18.78 -4.75
C TYR A 113 45.82 -19.22 -4.91
N TRP A 114 45.27 -19.21 -6.13
CA TRP A 114 43.87 -19.58 -6.35
C TRP A 114 43.60 -21.06 -6.09
N VAL A 115 44.55 -21.95 -6.39
CA VAL A 115 44.46 -23.36 -6.00
C VAL A 115 44.40 -23.50 -4.48
N SER A 116 45.25 -22.77 -3.74
CA SER A 116 45.22 -22.77 -2.27
C SER A 116 43.87 -22.32 -1.70
N ILE A 117 43.22 -21.33 -2.33
CA ILE A 117 41.89 -20.87 -1.94
C ILE A 117 40.83 -21.94 -2.21
N ILE A 118 40.92 -22.69 -3.31
CA ILE A 118 39.98 -23.77 -3.63
C ILE A 118 40.15 -24.94 -2.64
N GLU A 119 41.38 -25.24 -2.23
CA GLU A 119 41.67 -26.31 -1.28
C GLU A 119 41.46 -25.92 0.19
N ASP A 120 41.35 -24.62 0.49
CA ASP A 120 41.09 -24.13 1.83
C ASP A 120 39.61 -24.25 2.24
N TYR A 121 39.29 -25.40 2.83
CA TYR A 121 37.98 -25.68 3.44
C TYR A 121 37.76 -24.98 4.78
N SER A 122 38.82 -24.46 5.41
CA SER A 122 38.74 -23.76 6.69
C SER A 122 38.50 -22.26 6.54
N ASN A 123 38.60 -21.73 5.31
CA ASN A 123 38.56 -20.32 4.95
C ASN A 123 39.47 -19.48 5.85
N GLN A 124 40.75 -19.86 5.90
CA GLN A 124 41.81 -19.19 6.65
C GLN A 124 41.93 -17.73 6.25
N PHE A 125 41.75 -17.40 4.97
CA PHE A 125 41.80 -16.01 4.51
C PHE A 125 40.76 -15.11 5.22
N LEU A 126 39.57 -15.64 5.55
CA LEU A 126 38.57 -14.93 6.35
C LEU A 126 38.93 -14.88 7.84
N LYS A 127 39.45 -16.00 8.39
CA LYS A 127 39.83 -16.10 9.81
C LYS A 127 41.02 -15.22 10.18
N ASN A 128 42.00 -15.12 9.28
CA ASN A 128 43.21 -14.35 9.46
C ASN A 128 43.01 -12.87 9.08
N LYS A 129 41.82 -12.48 8.60
CA LYS A 129 41.50 -11.14 8.09
C LYS A 129 42.44 -10.68 6.96
N GLU A 130 42.77 -11.59 6.04
CA GLU A 130 43.69 -11.35 4.91
C GLU A 130 42.96 -10.81 3.65
N ILE A 131 41.84 -10.11 3.82
CA ILE A 131 40.98 -9.69 2.71
C ILE A 131 41.67 -8.68 1.78
N ALA A 132 42.50 -7.79 2.30
CA ALA A 132 43.26 -6.87 1.45
C ALA A 132 44.19 -7.61 0.46
N GLN A 133 44.74 -8.76 0.85
CA GLN A 133 45.57 -9.58 -0.05
C GLN A 133 44.69 -10.27 -1.11
N LEU A 134 43.51 -10.75 -0.72
CA LEU A 134 42.53 -11.33 -1.63
C LEU A 134 42.10 -10.31 -2.69
N GLU A 135 41.74 -9.09 -2.30
CA GLU A 135 41.34 -8.02 -3.22
C GLU A 135 42.44 -7.70 -4.24
N GLN A 136 43.69 -7.60 -3.80
CA GLN A 136 44.83 -7.40 -4.71
C GLN A 136 44.99 -8.55 -5.71
N LYS A 137 44.73 -9.80 -5.28
CA LYS A 137 44.78 -10.97 -6.16
C LYS A 137 43.56 -11.01 -7.09
N ILE A 138 42.38 -10.54 -6.66
CA ILE A 138 41.20 -10.37 -7.53
C ILE A 138 41.47 -9.31 -8.60
N ILE A 139 42.07 -8.16 -8.26
CA ILE A 139 42.45 -7.12 -9.24
C ILE A 139 43.42 -7.64 -10.30
N LYS A 140 44.36 -8.53 -9.90
CA LYS A 140 45.27 -9.19 -10.84
C LYS A 140 44.58 -10.21 -11.74
N GLY A 141 43.35 -10.59 -11.41
CA GLY A 141 42.52 -11.52 -12.16
C GLY A 141 42.62 -12.96 -11.68
N ILE A 142 41.48 -13.64 -11.75
CA ILE A 142 41.42 -15.10 -11.60
C ILE A 142 41.67 -15.74 -12.97
N PRO A 143 42.61 -16.69 -13.10
CA PRO A 143 42.81 -17.40 -14.35
C PRO A 143 41.52 -18.03 -14.86
N ASP A 144 41.20 -17.86 -16.14
CA ASP A 144 39.91 -18.28 -16.73
C ASP A 144 39.62 -19.77 -16.51
N GLY A 145 40.65 -20.63 -16.60
CA GLY A 145 40.55 -22.07 -16.34
C GLY A 145 40.26 -22.44 -14.88
N LEU A 146 40.58 -21.55 -13.93
CA LEU A 146 40.35 -21.77 -12.50
C LEU A 146 39.09 -21.07 -11.97
N ARG A 147 38.65 -19.98 -12.61
CA ARG A 147 37.58 -19.10 -12.11
C ARG A 147 36.30 -19.85 -11.77
N TYR A 148 35.87 -20.79 -12.61
CA TYR A 148 34.64 -21.53 -12.34
C TYR A 148 34.75 -22.42 -11.09
N TYR A 149 35.93 -23.01 -10.81
CA TYR A 149 36.16 -23.79 -9.59
C TYR A 149 36.18 -22.90 -8.35
N VAL A 150 36.77 -21.72 -8.46
CA VAL A 150 36.71 -20.71 -7.39
C VAL A 150 35.25 -20.38 -7.08
N TYR A 151 34.41 -20.18 -8.09
CA TYR A 151 32.99 -19.91 -7.88
C TYR A 151 32.27 -21.08 -7.23
N LEU A 152 32.45 -22.32 -7.72
CA LEU A 152 31.84 -23.52 -7.11
C LEU A 152 32.19 -23.63 -5.62
N LYS A 153 33.46 -23.36 -5.26
CA LYS A 153 33.96 -23.39 -3.89
C LYS A 153 33.40 -22.27 -3.04
N THR A 154 33.57 -21.02 -3.47
CA THR A 154 33.24 -19.83 -2.67
C THR A 154 31.74 -19.70 -2.45
N LEU A 155 30.94 -19.98 -3.48
CA LEU A 155 29.48 -19.99 -3.40
C LEU A 155 28.90 -21.18 -2.61
N ALA A 156 29.78 -22.08 -2.11
CA ALA A 156 29.41 -23.28 -1.38
C ALA A 156 28.32 -24.09 -2.11
N ILE A 157 28.55 -24.41 -3.39
CA ILE A 157 27.58 -25.17 -4.18
C ILE A 157 27.55 -26.61 -3.69
N ARG A 158 26.46 -26.95 -3.00
CA ARG A 158 26.20 -28.28 -2.42
C ARG A 158 25.11 -29.05 -3.16
N GLN A 159 24.62 -28.52 -4.27
CA GLN A 159 23.45 -29.05 -4.94
C GLN A 159 23.88 -29.95 -6.08
N LYS A 160 23.21 -31.09 -6.21
CA LYS A 160 23.26 -31.93 -7.40
C LYS A 160 21.85 -32.42 -7.70
N LEU A 161 21.51 -32.54 -8.97
CA LEU A 161 20.28 -33.18 -9.40
C LEU A 161 20.18 -34.58 -8.79
N ASN A 162 18.97 -34.93 -8.33
CA ASN A 162 18.69 -36.25 -7.81
C ASN A 162 18.92 -37.31 -8.91
N SER A 163 19.08 -38.59 -8.54
CA SER A 163 19.36 -39.66 -9.51
C SER A 163 18.23 -39.93 -10.50
N LYS A 164 17.05 -39.32 -10.33
CA LYS A 164 15.87 -39.51 -11.18
C LYS A 164 15.76 -38.46 -12.28
N GLU A 165 16.43 -37.32 -12.13
CA GLU A 165 16.38 -36.20 -13.06
C GLU A 165 17.79 -35.93 -13.62
N THR A 166 17.86 -35.60 -14.90
CA THR A 166 19.10 -35.19 -15.57
C THR A 166 18.91 -33.82 -16.17
N PHE A 167 20.00 -33.09 -16.38
CA PHE A 167 19.94 -31.79 -17.04
C PHE A 167 19.27 -31.89 -18.42
N GLU A 168 19.60 -32.92 -19.21
CA GLU A 168 18.99 -33.16 -20.52
C GLU A 168 17.47 -33.43 -20.44
N GLY A 169 17.03 -34.11 -19.39
CA GLY A 169 15.61 -34.34 -19.10
C GLY A 169 14.87 -33.04 -18.80
N LEU A 170 15.46 -32.19 -17.96
CA LEU A 170 14.93 -30.85 -17.67
C LEU A 170 14.93 -29.95 -18.91
N LEU A 171 15.97 -30.01 -19.72
CA LEU A 171 16.05 -29.26 -20.98
C LEU A 171 14.97 -29.67 -21.96
N THR A 172 14.66 -30.97 -22.04
CA THR A 172 13.57 -31.48 -22.88
C THR A 172 12.22 -30.94 -22.41
N LYS A 173 11.96 -30.92 -21.10
CA LYS A 173 10.74 -30.32 -20.51
C LYS A 173 10.69 -28.81 -20.79
N ALA A 174 11.79 -28.09 -20.59
CA ALA A 174 11.88 -26.65 -20.82
C ALA A 174 11.59 -26.28 -22.29
N ARG A 175 12.14 -27.03 -23.26
CA ARG A 175 11.87 -26.83 -24.70
C ARG A 175 10.40 -27.04 -25.08
N GLN A 176 9.68 -27.92 -24.37
CA GLN A 176 8.26 -28.12 -24.60
C GLN A 176 7.42 -26.92 -24.15
N SER A 177 7.88 -26.17 -23.15
CA SER A 177 7.18 -24.97 -22.65
C SER A 177 7.26 -23.75 -23.59
N ARG A 178 8.18 -23.77 -24.57
CA ARG A 178 8.45 -22.71 -25.57
C ARG A 178 8.43 -21.28 -25.01
N ASP A 179 9.61 -20.76 -24.70
CA ASP A 179 9.80 -19.37 -24.27
C ASP A 179 10.45 -18.53 -25.38
N GLU A 180 9.62 -17.78 -26.13
CA GLU A 180 10.06 -16.89 -27.20
C GLU A 180 11.01 -15.78 -26.70
N TYR A 181 10.90 -15.36 -25.43
CA TYR A 181 11.79 -14.33 -24.88
C TYR A 181 13.23 -14.84 -24.81
N ILE A 182 13.44 -16.07 -24.30
CA ILE A 182 14.77 -16.66 -24.16
C ILE A 182 15.35 -17.06 -25.53
N GLU A 183 14.52 -17.55 -26.44
CA GLU A 183 14.94 -17.93 -27.78
C GLU A 183 15.51 -16.73 -28.56
N ASN A 184 14.96 -15.54 -28.37
CA ASN A 184 15.39 -14.31 -29.01
C ASN A 184 16.61 -13.65 -28.34
N LEU A 185 17.12 -14.17 -27.21
CA LEU A 185 18.29 -13.61 -26.56
C LEU A 185 19.57 -13.88 -27.37
N ASN A 186 20.39 -12.83 -27.49
CA ASN A 186 21.74 -12.91 -28.02
C ASN A 186 22.68 -13.52 -26.96
N VAL A 187 22.64 -14.84 -26.82
CA VAL A 187 23.46 -15.67 -25.93
C VAL A 187 23.94 -16.89 -26.71
N GLU A 188 25.11 -17.41 -26.38
CA GLU A 188 25.61 -18.66 -26.95
C GLU A 188 24.63 -19.83 -26.70
N SER A 189 24.59 -20.80 -27.63
CA SER A 189 23.66 -21.95 -27.56
C SER A 189 23.67 -22.64 -26.20
N LYS A 190 24.87 -22.88 -25.65
CA LYS A 190 25.05 -23.52 -24.35
C LYS A 190 24.40 -22.72 -23.21
N GLY A 191 24.65 -21.42 -23.14
CA GLY A 191 24.05 -20.53 -22.14
C GLY A 191 22.54 -20.38 -22.30
N ARG A 192 22.05 -20.32 -23.55
CA ARG A 192 20.61 -20.27 -23.85
C ARG A 192 19.88 -21.49 -23.30
N GLU A 193 20.40 -22.68 -23.51
CA GLU A 193 19.81 -23.92 -22.99
C GLU A 193 19.74 -23.93 -21.47
N VAL A 194 20.79 -23.45 -20.80
CA VAL A 194 20.79 -23.34 -19.32
C VAL A 194 19.76 -22.31 -18.84
N LEU A 195 19.62 -21.17 -19.53
CA LEU A 195 18.60 -20.17 -19.21
C LEU A 195 17.17 -20.71 -19.40
N MET A 196 16.92 -21.52 -20.43
CA MET A 196 15.63 -22.19 -20.63
C MET A 196 15.30 -23.10 -19.44
N VAL A 197 16.27 -23.91 -18.99
CA VAL A 197 16.10 -24.79 -17.83
C VAL A 197 15.86 -23.99 -16.55
N LEU A 198 16.61 -22.90 -16.35
CA LEU A 198 16.42 -22.00 -15.21
C LEU A 198 15.02 -21.38 -15.19
N ASN A 199 14.54 -20.89 -16.33
CA ASN A 199 13.21 -20.31 -16.45
C ASN A 199 12.10 -21.31 -16.15
N TYR A 200 12.20 -22.50 -16.75
CA TYR A 200 11.30 -23.61 -16.48
C TYR A 200 11.25 -23.91 -14.98
N TYR A 201 12.43 -24.02 -14.35
CA TYR A 201 12.54 -24.27 -12.92
C TYR A 201 11.92 -23.18 -12.03
N ILE A 202 12.20 -21.89 -12.33
CA ILE A 202 11.62 -20.76 -11.58
C ILE A 202 10.09 -20.82 -11.64
N ASN A 203 9.53 -21.02 -12.84
CA ASN A 203 8.08 -21.06 -13.03
C ASN A 203 7.44 -22.28 -12.35
N GLU A 204 8.09 -23.44 -12.37
CA GLU A 204 7.61 -24.63 -11.64
C GLU A 204 7.54 -24.36 -10.13
N ILE A 205 8.57 -23.75 -9.53
CA ILE A 205 8.55 -23.39 -8.10
C ILE A 205 7.46 -22.36 -7.81
N THR A 206 7.39 -21.30 -8.60
CA THR A 206 6.45 -20.19 -8.36
C THR A 206 5.01 -20.69 -8.43
N ASN A 207 4.69 -21.51 -9.43
CA ASN A 207 3.36 -22.10 -9.56
C ASN A 207 3.07 -23.11 -8.44
N SER A 208 4.04 -23.94 -8.05
CA SER A 208 3.88 -24.86 -6.90
C SER A 208 3.58 -24.13 -5.60
N ARG A 209 4.20 -22.97 -5.36
CA ARG A 209 3.91 -22.13 -4.17
C ARG A 209 2.52 -21.50 -4.24
N ALA A 210 2.14 -21.00 -5.42
CA ALA A 210 0.82 -20.41 -5.63
C ALA A 210 -0.31 -21.42 -5.38
N GLU A 211 -0.14 -22.68 -5.82
CA GLU A 211 -1.09 -23.77 -5.59
C GLU A 211 -1.29 -24.12 -4.10
N ILE A 212 -0.22 -24.03 -3.30
CA ILE A 212 -0.28 -24.29 -1.84
C ILE A 212 -1.00 -23.16 -1.11
N GLU A 213 -0.83 -21.92 -1.57
CA GLU A 213 -1.45 -20.74 -0.96
C GLU A 213 -2.93 -20.58 -1.38
N SER A 214 -3.33 -21.09 -2.55
CA SER A 214 -4.72 -21.12 -3.01
C SER A 214 -5.53 -22.27 -2.38
N THR A 215 -5.81 -22.15 -1.08
CA THR A 215 -6.75 -23.05 -0.37
C THR A 215 -8.22 -22.64 -0.50
N ALA A 216 -8.54 -21.67 -1.37
CA ALA A 216 -9.90 -21.25 -1.69
C ALA A 216 -10.25 -21.70 -3.11
N ASP A 217 -11.45 -22.29 -3.26
CA ASP A 217 -12.08 -22.88 -4.46
C ASP A 217 -12.27 -21.92 -5.67
N GLU A 218 -11.39 -20.94 -5.89
CA GLU A 218 -11.40 -20.10 -7.08
C GLU A 218 -10.28 -20.52 -8.03
N VAL A 219 -10.69 -21.27 -9.05
CA VAL A 219 -9.91 -21.61 -10.23
C VAL A 219 -9.38 -20.33 -10.88
N HIS A 220 -8.10 -20.02 -10.65
CA HIS A 220 -7.33 -19.14 -11.52
C HIS A 220 -6.43 -20.00 -12.39
N GLN A 221 -6.86 -20.11 -13.64
CA GLN A 221 -6.36 -21.03 -14.67
C GLN A 221 -5.15 -20.47 -15.44
N ASP A 222 -4.55 -19.38 -14.96
CA ASP A 222 -3.40 -18.76 -15.60
C ASP A 222 -2.14 -19.03 -14.77
N MET A 223 -1.31 -19.96 -15.25
CA MET A 223 0.02 -20.17 -14.69
C MET A 223 0.80 -18.85 -14.74
N ILE A 224 1.37 -18.44 -13.60
CA ILE A 224 2.17 -17.23 -13.54
C ILE A 224 3.51 -17.54 -14.21
N GLN A 225 3.79 -16.87 -15.33
CA GLN A 225 5.12 -16.88 -15.95
C GLN A 225 5.93 -15.69 -15.44
N VAL A 226 6.98 -15.99 -14.69
CA VAL A 226 7.98 -15.01 -14.24
C VAL A 226 9.18 -15.09 -15.17
N PRO A 227 9.49 -14.02 -15.93
CA PRO A 227 10.64 -14.04 -16.82
C PRO A 227 11.95 -14.06 -16.02
N VAL A 228 12.96 -14.71 -16.58
CA VAL A 228 14.32 -14.70 -16.02
C VAL A 228 14.83 -13.27 -15.87
N SER A 229 15.40 -12.97 -14.71
CA SER A 229 15.94 -11.64 -14.40
C SER A 229 17.09 -11.27 -15.36
N ARG A 230 17.19 -9.98 -15.71
CA ARG A 230 18.32 -9.45 -16.51
C ARG A 230 19.68 -9.73 -15.86
N PHE A 231 19.72 -9.77 -14.52
CA PHE A 231 20.91 -10.17 -13.76
C PHE A 231 21.35 -11.58 -14.12
N ALA A 232 20.44 -12.56 -14.05
CA ALA A 232 20.76 -13.95 -14.38
C ALA A 232 21.17 -14.13 -15.86
N ILE A 233 20.56 -13.36 -16.78
CA ILE A 233 20.96 -13.36 -18.21
C ILE A 233 22.39 -12.84 -18.38
N ASN A 234 22.73 -11.72 -17.75
CA ASN A 234 24.06 -11.12 -17.82
C ASN A 234 25.12 -12.05 -17.20
N VAL A 235 24.85 -12.60 -16.00
CA VAL A 235 25.75 -13.58 -15.37
C VAL A 235 25.90 -14.83 -16.23
N CYS A 236 24.83 -15.32 -16.87
CA CYS A 236 24.91 -16.48 -17.76
C CYS A 236 25.85 -16.23 -18.94
N ARG A 237 25.81 -15.04 -19.55
CA ARG A 237 26.75 -14.66 -20.62
C ARG A 237 28.20 -14.73 -20.14
N LEU A 238 28.49 -14.22 -18.94
CA LEU A 238 29.84 -14.23 -18.36
C LEU A 238 30.31 -15.64 -18.00
N VAL A 239 29.46 -16.46 -17.39
CA VAL A 239 29.82 -17.84 -17.02
C VAL A 239 29.94 -18.73 -18.25
N SER A 240 29.18 -18.45 -19.31
CA SER A 240 29.27 -19.19 -20.59
C SER A 240 30.60 -19.01 -21.29
N SER A 241 31.26 -17.85 -21.11
CA SER A 241 32.60 -17.62 -21.69
C SER A 241 33.73 -18.35 -20.95
N LEU A 242 33.45 -18.99 -19.81
CA LEU A 242 34.47 -19.74 -19.06
C LEU A 242 34.75 -21.10 -19.73
N PRO A 243 36.03 -21.50 -19.86
CA PRO A 243 36.40 -22.78 -20.45
C PRO A 243 35.98 -23.97 -19.57
N ASP A 244 35.78 -25.13 -20.20
CA ASP A 244 35.61 -26.45 -19.57
C ASP A 244 34.47 -26.64 -18.56
N ILE A 245 33.56 -25.67 -18.43
CA ILE A 245 32.38 -25.80 -17.58
C ILE A 245 31.30 -26.66 -18.23
N SER A 246 30.68 -27.59 -17.52
CA SER A 246 29.51 -28.32 -18.05
C SER A 246 28.23 -27.48 -17.97
N GLN A 247 27.19 -27.81 -18.76
CA GLN A 247 25.88 -27.14 -18.66
C GLN A 247 25.23 -27.33 -17.28
N GLU A 248 25.45 -28.50 -16.68
CA GLU A 248 24.94 -28.83 -15.36
C GLU A 248 25.62 -27.98 -14.26
N GLU A 249 26.95 -27.83 -14.30
CA GLU A 249 27.68 -26.95 -13.37
C GLU A 249 27.31 -25.48 -13.56
N MET A 250 27.14 -25.04 -14.81
CA MET A 250 26.68 -23.69 -15.13
C MET A 250 25.27 -23.44 -14.57
N PHE A 251 24.39 -24.44 -14.66
CA PHE A 251 23.05 -24.37 -14.08
C PHE A 251 23.10 -24.20 -12.56
N TYR A 252 23.94 -24.97 -11.86
CA TYR A 252 24.09 -24.84 -10.41
C TYR A 252 24.62 -23.47 -9.98
N LEU A 253 25.60 -22.92 -10.71
CA LEU A 253 26.08 -21.56 -10.48
C LEU A 253 24.95 -20.53 -10.67
N LEU A 254 24.20 -20.65 -11.76
CA LEU A 254 23.11 -19.71 -12.07
C LEU A 254 21.96 -19.79 -11.07
N LEU A 255 21.63 -20.98 -10.55
CA LEU A 255 20.68 -21.12 -9.45
C LEU A 255 21.13 -20.30 -8.23
N LYS A 256 22.39 -20.43 -7.84
CA LYS A 256 22.93 -19.72 -6.68
C LYS A 256 22.94 -18.20 -6.91
N PHE A 257 23.40 -17.74 -8.08
CA PHE A 257 23.39 -16.32 -8.44
C PHE A 257 21.98 -15.74 -8.51
N ASN A 258 21.04 -16.45 -9.13
CA ASN A 258 19.66 -16.01 -9.23
C ASN A 258 19.01 -15.89 -7.84
N ARG A 259 19.29 -16.85 -6.94
CA ARG A 259 18.78 -16.83 -5.57
C ARG A 259 19.40 -15.69 -4.75
N MET A 260 20.71 -15.47 -4.87
CA MET A 260 21.40 -14.33 -4.27
C MET A 260 20.77 -12.99 -4.70
N PHE A 261 20.42 -12.83 -5.98
CA PHE A 261 19.77 -11.60 -6.47
C PHE A 261 18.27 -11.50 -6.13
N SER A 262 17.58 -12.63 -6.01
CA SER A 262 16.14 -12.68 -5.69
C SER A 262 15.89 -12.37 -4.21
N GLU A 263 16.77 -12.86 -3.32
CA GLU A 263 16.69 -12.65 -1.86
C GLU A 263 17.32 -11.32 -1.42
N LEU A 264 17.94 -10.55 -2.34
CA LEU A 264 18.48 -9.24 -2.02
C LEU A 264 17.34 -8.29 -1.59
N ASN A 265 17.43 -7.76 -0.37
CA ASN A 265 16.57 -6.67 0.08
C ASN A 265 16.90 -5.38 -0.67
N ARG A 266 16.23 -5.17 -1.81
CA ARG A 266 16.52 -4.05 -2.73
C ARG A 266 16.29 -2.69 -2.09
N ASP A 267 15.29 -2.56 -1.23
CA ASP A 267 14.97 -1.29 -0.58
C ASP A 267 16.05 -0.90 0.43
N GLU A 268 16.54 -1.87 1.23
CA GLU A 268 17.69 -1.67 2.11
C GLU A 268 18.94 -1.30 1.29
N PHE A 269 19.20 -2.06 0.21
CA PHE A 269 20.37 -1.84 -0.63
C PHE A 269 20.36 -0.44 -1.28
N PHE A 270 19.23 0.00 -1.83
CA PHE A 270 19.08 1.34 -2.43
C PHE A 270 19.11 2.46 -1.39
N TYR A 271 18.62 2.20 -0.17
CA TYR A 271 18.79 3.12 0.96
C TYR A 271 20.27 3.30 1.29
N LYS A 272 21.04 2.20 1.43
CA LYS A 272 22.49 2.26 1.70
C LYS A 272 23.23 3.06 0.62
N ILE A 273 22.92 2.86 -0.66
CA ILE A 273 23.52 3.65 -1.76
C ILE A 273 23.18 5.14 -1.60
N SER A 274 21.90 5.47 -1.44
CA SER A 274 21.45 6.88 -1.33
C SER A 274 22.08 7.58 -0.13
N ARG A 275 22.13 6.90 1.02
CA ARG A 275 22.70 7.45 2.25
C ARG A 275 24.21 7.64 2.13
N SER A 276 24.91 6.72 1.46
CA SER A 276 26.34 6.85 1.18
C SER A 276 26.61 8.03 0.24
N LEU A 277 25.79 8.22 -0.80
CA LEU A 277 25.87 9.39 -1.68
C LEU A 277 25.60 10.69 -0.92
N GLU A 278 24.60 10.70 -0.03
CA GLU A 278 24.27 11.88 0.77
C GLU A 278 25.41 12.29 1.73
N GLU A 279 26.13 11.33 2.31
CA GLU A 279 27.23 11.61 3.23
C GLU A 279 28.56 11.94 2.52
N GLU A 280 28.90 11.24 1.44
CA GLU A 280 30.20 11.38 0.77
C GLU A 280 30.19 12.38 -0.41
N LEU A 281 29.06 12.46 -1.14
CA LEU A 281 28.88 13.29 -2.34
C LEU A 281 27.64 14.20 -2.16
N TYR A 282 27.63 14.95 -1.05
CA TYR A 282 26.47 15.74 -0.62
C TYR A 282 25.99 16.74 -1.67
N ASP A 283 26.90 17.46 -2.33
CA ASP A 283 26.55 18.50 -3.29
C ASP A 283 25.91 17.89 -4.54
N GLU A 284 26.47 16.80 -5.05
CA GLU A 284 25.93 16.05 -6.19
C GLU A 284 24.59 15.39 -5.85
N PHE A 285 24.49 14.76 -4.68
CA PHE A 285 23.25 14.15 -4.22
C PHE A 285 22.13 15.18 -4.06
N LYS A 286 22.44 16.34 -3.45
CA LYS A 286 21.50 17.45 -3.31
C LYS A 286 21.07 18.00 -4.66
N HIS A 287 22.02 18.19 -5.58
CA HIS A 287 21.75 18.67 -6.94
C HIS A 287 20.74 17.77 -7.65
N ILE A 288 20.96 16.46 -7.65
CA ILE A 288 20.06 15.47 -8.25
C ILE A 288 18.70 15.46 -7.55
N SER A 289 18.70 15.52 -6.21
CA SER A 289 17.48 15.43 -5.40
C SER A 289 16.57 16.64 -5.56
N VAL A 290 17.11 17.85 -5.62
CA VAL A 290 16.35 19.10 -5.83
C VAL A 290 15.60 19.08 -7.17
N GLN A 291 16.14 18.37 -8.16
CA GLN A 291 15.54 18.23 -9.48
C GLN A 291 14.45 17.15 -9.55
N GLY A 292 14.21 16.41 -8.45
CA GLY A 292 13.15 15.41 -8.38
C GLY A 292 13.45 14.11 -9.14
N ILE A 293 14.72 13.82 -9.44
CA ILE A 293 15.12 12.60 -10.15
C ILE A 293 14.98 11.39 -9.23
N ASN A 294 14.22 10.38 -9.66
CA ASN A 294 14.05 9.14 -8.90
C ASN A 294 15.25 8.21 -9.07
N LEU A 295 16.10 8.18 -8.03
CA LEU A 295 17.32 7.39 -7.99
C LEU A 295 17.10 5.87 -7.87
N ASN A 296 15.95 5.40 -7.36
CA ASN A 296 15.72 3.95 -7.17
C ASN A 296 15.68 3.19 -8.50
N ASN A 297 15.05 3.77 -9.52
CA ASN A 297 15.03 3.18 -10.87
C ASN A 297 16.42 3.18 -11.49
N LEU A 298 17.21 4.22 -11.23
CA LEU A 298 18.60 4.32 -11.68
C LEU A 298 19.45 3.22 -11.05
N TYR A 299 19.40 3.04 -9.73
CA TYR A 299 20.16 1.99 -9.04
C TYR A 299 19.77 0.59 -9.52
N ARG A 300 18.48 0.32 -9.71
CA ARG A 300 17.99 -0.96 -10.25
C ARG A 300 18.60 -1.26 -11.61
N ASN A 301 18.71 -0.26 -12.48
CA ASN A 301 19.30 -0.41 -13.80
C ASN A 301 20.82 -0.58 -13.73
N ILE A 302 21.52 0.31 -13.01
CA ILE A 302 22.99 0.29 -12.90
C ILE A 302 23.50 -1.02 -12.29
N THR A 303 22.83 -1.52 -11.25
CA THR A 303 23.20 -2.78 -10.57
C THR A 303 23.34 -3.95 -11.54
N VAL A 304 22.49 -3.99 -12.57
CA VAL A 304 22.50 -5.05 -13.59
C VAL A 304 23.43 -4.73 -14.76
N GLN A 305 23.64 -3.44 -15.07
CA GLN A 305 24.50 -2.99 -16.16
C GLN A 305 25.99 -3.25 -15.92
N PHE A 306 26.45 -3.26 -14.66
CA PHE A 306 27.85 -3.59 -14.33
C PHE A 306 28.29 -4.99 -14.81
N LEU A 307 27.35 -5.90 -15.00
CA LEU A 307 27.61 -7.26 -15.49
C LEU A 307 27.26 -7.43 -16.98
N ASN A 308 26.92 -6.34 -17.69
CA ASN A 308 26.56 -6.39 -19.09
C ASN A 308 27.81 -6.25 -19.99
N SER A 309 28.26 -7.37 -20.55
CA SER A 309 29.40 -7.43 -21.48
C SER A 309 29.14 -6.77 -22.85
N GLU A 310 27.92 -6.33 -23.15
CA GLU A 310 27.63 -5.49 -24.32
C GLU A 310 27.95 -4.00 -24.04
N LEU A 311 28.03 -3.60 -22.77
CA LEU A 311 28.33 -2.22 -22.36
C LEU A 311 29.78 -2.07 -21.88
N LEU A 312 30.28 -3.06 -21.14
CA LEU A 312 31.63 -3.07 -20.56
C LEU A 312 32.47 -4.20 -21.16
N GLU A 313 33.79 -4.08 -21.05
CA GLU A 313 34.69 -5.15 -21.46
C GLU A 313 34.42 -6.44 -20.65
N LEU A 314 34.44 -7.58 -21.34
CA LEU A 314 34.18 -8.89 -20.74
C LEU A 314 35.03 -9.13 -19.48
N GLN A 315 36.31 -8.79 -19.53
CA GLN A 315 37.21 -8.95 -18.41
C GLN A 315 36.81 -8.07 -17.23
N THR A 316 36.42 -6.81 -17.45
CA THR A 316 35.90 -5.94 -16.38
C THR A 316 34.66 -6.54 -15.73
N CYS A 317 33.71 -7.04 -16.52
CA CYS A 317 32.53 -7.70 -15.98
C CYS A 317 32.87 -8.96 -15.16
N LEU A 318 33.87 -9.75 -15.60
CA LEU A 318 34.34 -10.91 -14.86
C LEU A 318 34.98 -10.53 -13.53
N HIS A 319 35.80 -9.46 -13.48
CA HIS A 319 36.37 -8.96 -12.22
C HIS A 319 35.29 -8.43 -11.28
N ILE A 320 34.28 -7.73 -11.80
CA ILE A 320 33.13 -7.31 -10.98
C ILE A 320 32.40 -8.53 -10.42
N LEU A 321 32.18 -9.56 -11.23
CA LEU A 321 31.58 -10.81 -10.78
C LEU A 321 32.44 -11.51 -9.73
N ASP A 322 33.77 -11.51 -9.90
CA ASP A 322 34.74 -12.06 -8.94
C ASP A 322 34.55 -11.37 -7.58
N PHE A 323 34.50 -10.03 -7.53
CA PHE A 323 34.21 -9.29 -6.29
C PHE A 323 32.82 -9.55 -5.72
N VAL A 324 31.78 -9.63 -6.56
CA VAL A 324 30.41 -9.97 -6.10
C VAL A 324 30.36 -11.37 -5.49
N VAL A 325 31.18 -12.31 -5.96
CA VAL A 325 31.29 -13.65 -5.38
C VAL A 325 31.97 -13.62 -4.01
N PHE A 326 32.94 -12.74 -3.76
CA PHE A 326 33.62 -12.69 -2.47
C PHE A 326 32.96 -11.76 -1.45
N GLU A 327 32.48 -10.59 -1.88
CA GLU A 327 31.97 -9.51 -1.03
C GLU A 327 30.48 -9.23 -1.21
N GLY A 328 29.82 -9.85 -2.19
CA GLY A 328 28.39 -9.66 -2.43
C GLY A 328 28.03 -8.31 -3.06
N PHE A 329 26.78 -7.88 -2.85
CA PHE A 329 26.27 -6.63 -3.43
C PHE A 329 26.81 -5.37 -2.74
N ASP A 330 27.40 -5.47 -1.55
CA ASP A 330 28.04 -4.33 -0.89
C ASP A 330 29.23 -3.79 -1.73
N PHE A 331 29.91 -4.64 -2.49
CA PHE A 331 30.91 -4.18 -3.47
C PHE A 331 30.27 -3.37 -4.62
N VAL A 332 29.08 -3.76 -5.07
CA VAL A 332 28.33 -3.01 -6.09
C VAL A 332 27.96 -1.61 -5.59
N LEU A 333 27.64 -1.47 -4.30
CA LEU A 333 27.43 -0.15 -3.70
C LEU A 333 28.68 0.72 -3.83
N ARG A 334 29.88 0.18 -3.55
CA ARG A 334 31.14 0.93 -3.70
C ARG A 334 31.42 1.30 -5.16
N LEU A 335 31.11 0.41 -6.11
CA LEU A 335 31.18 0.71 -7.53
C LEU A 335 30.25 1.87 -7.91
N VAL A 336 29.03 1.90 -7.38
CA VAL A 336 28.10 3.02 -7.62
C VAL A 336 28.69 4.31 -7.07
N LEU A 337 29.24 4.32 -5.85
CA LEU A 337 29.86 5.52 -5.27
C LEU A 337 31.02 6.03 -6.11
N SER A 338 31.94 5.14 -6.49
CA SER A 338 33.06 5.46 -7.37
C SER A 338 32.57 6.03 -8.71
N LEU A 339 31.48 5.49 -9.26
CA LEU A 339 30.89 5.97 -10.52
C LEU A 339 30.36 7.41 -10.41
N PHE A 340 29.65 7.73 -9.34
CA PHE A 340 29.15 9.08 -9.10
C PHE A 340 30.30 10.07 -8.85
N LYS A 341 31.28 9.68 -8.04
CA LYS A 341 32.48 10.48 -7.76
C LYS A 341 33.26 10.81 -9.03
N SER A 342 33.40 9.81 -9.91
CA SER A 342 34.07 9.93 -11.20
C SER A 342 33.35 10.85 -12.17
N ASN A 343 32.01 10.87 -12.14
CA ASN A 343 31.18 11.70 -13.01
C ASN A 343 30.79 13.05 -12.40
N ARG A 344 31.28 13.41 -11.20
CA ARG A 344 30.83 14.58 -10.43
C ARG A 344 30.77 15.89 -11.23
N ALA A 345 31.80 16.17 -12.04
CA ALA A 345 31.89 17.44 -12.77
C ALA A 345 30.76 17.54 -13.81
N LYS A 346 30.48 16.44 -14.51
CA LYS A 346 29.43 16.37 -15.52
C LYS A 346 28.04 16.36 -14.89
N ILE A 347 27.87 15.72 -13.73
CA ILE A 347 26.60 15.76 -12.97
C ILE A 347 26.25 17.20 -12.58
N MET A 348 27.23 17.96 -12.08
CA MET A 348 27.03 19.35 -11.64
C MET A 348 26.84 20.34 -12.78
N GLU A 349 27.23 20.00 -14.01
CA GLU A 349 27.05 20.83 -15.19
C GLU A 349 25.64 20.70 -15.79
N LEU A 350 24.99 19.55 -15.60
CA LEU A 350 23.70 19.23 -16.23
C LEU A 350 22.51 19.48 -15.30
N ASP A 351 21.38 19.88 -15.89
CA ASP A 351 20.13 20.16 -15.19
C ASP A 351 18.92 19.47 -15.84
N GLY A 352 17.91 19.19 -15.02
CA GLY A 352 16.61 18.64 -15.39
C GLY A 352 16.68 17.37 -16.23
N ASP A 353 16.03 17.41 -17.38
CA ASP A 353 15.93 16.28 -18.31
C ASP A 353 17.29 15.87 -18.89
N GLU A 354 18.23 16.80 -19.03
CA GLU A 354 19.57 16.50 -19.55
C GLU A 354 20.36 15.65 -18.56
N LEU A 355 20.27 15.99 -17.26
CA LEU A 355 20.87 15.20 -16.19
C LEU A 355 20.22 13.81 -16.12
N LEU A 356 18.89 13.73 -16.16
CA LEU A 356 18.20 12.44 -16.17
C LEU A 356 18.61 11.58 -17.39
N ARG A 357 18.69 12.19 -18.59
CA ARG A 357 19.12 11.49 -19.80
C ARG A 357 20.56 11.01 -19.67
N PHE A 358 21.44 11.81 -19.10
CA PHE A 358 22.82 11.40 -18.86
C PHE A 358 22.91 10.24 -17.87
N LEU A 359 22.31 10.35 -16.69
CA LEU A 359 22.32 9.30 -15.65
C LEU A 359 21.74 7.97 -16.16
N THR A 360 20.71 8.02 -16.99
CA THR A 360 20.09 6.80 -17.56
C THR A 360 20.80 6.27 -18.81
N SER A 361 21.74 7.03 -19.38
CA SER A 361 22.47 6.63 -20.57
C SER A 361 23.60 5.63 -20.25
N PRO A 362 23.99 4.78 -21.22
CA PRO A 362 25.21 3.98 -21.11
C PRO A 362 26.48 4.80 -20.87
N GLU A 363 26.49 6.05 -21.35
CA GLU A 363 27.64 6.96 -21.21
C GLU A 363 27.98 7.24 -19.74
N PHE A 364 26.99 7.22 -18.84
CA PHE A 364 27.24 7.38 -17.40
C PHE A 364 28.20 6.31 -16.88
N LEU A 365 28.04 5.07 -17.35
CA LEU A 365 28.86 3.92 -16.96
C LEU A 365 30.16 3.84 -17.78
N THR A 366 30.08 4.03 -19.10
CA THR A 366 31.23 3.79 -20.00
C THR A 366 32.16 4.99 -20.13
N GLY A 367 31.70 6.20 -19.80
CA GLY A 367 32.45 7.45 -20.02
C GLY A 367 33.70 7.62 -19.15
N VAL A 368 33.73 7.01 -17.97
CA VAL A 368 34.89 7.11 -17.04
C VAL A 368 35.62 5.77 -16.86
N GLY A 369 35.00 4.66 -17.29
CA GLY A 369 35.51 3.32 -17.03
C GLY A 369 35.35 2.90 -15.56
N VAL A 370 35.74 1.66 -15.25
CA VAL A 370 35.67 1.10 -13.89
C VAL A 370 37.08 1.07 -13.30
N ASP A 371 37.30 1.86 -12.25
CA ASP A 371 38.52 1.80 -11.44
C ASP A 371 38.28 1.00 -10.16
N PHE A 372 38.78 -0.24 -10.14
CA PHE A 372 38.68 -1.12 -8.98
C PHE A 372 39.43 -0.56 -7.76
N THR A 373 40.53 0.16 -7.96
CA THR A 373 41.33 0.70 -6.85
C THR A 373 40.59 1.83 -6.16
N ASP A 374 40.02 2.78 -6.92
CA ASP A 374 39.20 3.85 -6.31
C ASP A 374 37.92 3.30 -5.68
N SER A 375 37.36 2.20 -6.23
CA SER A 375 36.18 1.55 -5.65
C SER A 375 36.47 0.88 -4.30
N LEU A 376 37.63 0.24 -4.15
CA LEU A 376 38.05 -0.38 -2.88
C LEU A 376 38.42 0.65 -1.82
N LEU A 377 38.78 1.87 -2.20
CA LEU A 377 39.02 2.96 -1.24
C LEU A 377 37.74 3.51 -0.60
N GLN A 378 36.57 3.19 -1.13
CA GLN A 378 35.29 3.63 -0.56
C GLN A 378 34.94 2.74 0.65
N GLU A 379 34.76 3.35 1.81
CA GLU A 379 34.46 2.66 3.09
C GLU A 379 33.14 3.17 3.69
N PRO A 380 32.00 2.96 3.01
CA PRO A 380 30.70 3.44 3.47
C PRO A 380 30.26 2.73 4.75
N LYS A 381 29.54 3.41 5.63
CA LYS A 381 29.12 2.88 6.94
C LYS A 381 27.93 1.91 6.84
N ILE A 382 28.12 0.80 6.13
CA ILE A 382 27.06 -0.15 5.76
C ILE A 382 26.21 -0.62 6.95
N ILE A 383 26.83 -0.92 8.09
CA ILE A 383 26.15 -1.38 9.32
C ILE A 383 25.25 -0.28 9.90
N GLN A 384 25.75 0.96 9.90
CA GLN A 384 25.00 2.10 10.42
C GLN A 384 23.76 2.33 9.57
N TYR A 385 23.91 2.36 8.25
CA TYR A 385 22.80 2.61 7.33
C TYR A 385 21.77 1.47 7.34
N GLU A 386 22.20 0.22 7.47
CA GLU A 386 21.32 -0.92 7.63
C GLU A 386 20.46 -0.79 8.91
N ASN A 387 21.09 -0.47 10.04
CA ASN A 387 20.38 -0.25 11.30
C ASN A 387 19.39 0.91 11.23
N GLU A 388 19.78 2.02 10.59
CA GLU A 388 18.89 3.15 10.34
C GLU A 388 17.67 2.75 9.50
N PHE A 389 17.87 2.01 8.41
CA PHE A 389 16.79 1.52 7.54
C PHE A 389 15.78 0.68 8.33
N TYR A 390 16.25 -0.31 9.10
CA TYR A 390 15.37 -1.16 9.89
C TYR A 390 14.68 -0.39 11.02
N LEU A 391 15.34 0.60 11.63
CA LEU A 391 14.73 1.46 12.65
C LEU A 391 13.61 2.32 12.06
N ILE A 392 13.84 2.93 10.89
CA ILE A 392 12.85 3.73 10.17
C ILE A 392 11.63 2.87 9.81
N ASN A 393 11.86 1.67 9.26
CA ASN A 393 10.78 0.76 8.88
C ASN A 393 10.01 0.21 10.08
N ALA A 394 10.68 -0.09 11.19
CA ALA A 394 9.99 -0.50 12.41
C ALA A 394 9.10 0.63 12.96
N ASN A 395 9.60 1.87 12.95
CA ASN A 395 8.84 3.04 13.41
C ASN A 395 7.67 3.37 12.48
N SER A 396 7.84 3.29 11.16
CA SER A 396 6.78 3.54 10.19
C SER A 396 5.68 2.48 10.27
N LEU A 397 6.05 1.20 10.44
CA LEU A 397 5.10 0.10 10.64
C LEU A 397 4.30 0.30 11.94
N SER A 398 4.96 0.71 13.02
CA SER A 398 4.29 1.00 14.29
C SER A 398 3.30 2.16 14.15
N ASN A 399 3.68 3.24 13.45
CA ASN A 399 2.79 4.38 13.23
C ASN A 399 1.59 4.02 12.35
N ASN A 400 1.81 3.29 11.26
CA ASN A 400 0.74 2.80 10.39
C ASN A 400 -0.20 1.83 11.14
N SER A 401 0.34 0.98 12.01
CA SER A 401 -0.48 0.09 12.87
C SER A 401 -1.35 0.87 13.84
N ASN A 402 -0.86 1.99 14.38
CA ASN A 402 -1.65 2.86 15.25
C ASN A 402 -2.75 3.57 14.44
N GLU A 403 -2.44 4.06 13.24
CA GLU A 403 -3.43 4.68 12.35
C GLU A 403 -4.53 3.68 11.95
N LEU A 404 -4.17 2.43 11.64
CA LEU A 404 -5.13 1.38 11.30
C LEU A 404 -6.03 1.00 12.48
N THR A 405 -5.50 1.01 13.70
CA THR A 405 -6.30 0.85 14.92
C THR A 405 -7.27 2.01 15.10
N ASN A 406 -6.82 3.26 14.94
CA ASN A 406 -7.69 4.43 15.02
C ASN A 406 -8.81 4.40 13.98
N LEU A 407 -8.50 4.00 12.73
CA LEU A 407 -9.51 3.86 11.68
C LEU A 407 -10.55 2.78 11.99
N LYS A 408 -10.13 1.67 12.62
CA LYS A 408 -11.07 0.65 13.10
C LYS A 408 -11.99 1.19 14.19
N GLU A 409 -11.45 1.89 15.17
CA GLU A 409 -12.25 2.51 16.25
C GLU A 409 -13.27 3.52 15.70
N VAL A 410 -12.86 4.37 14.76
CA VAL A 410 -13.77 5.32 14.08
C VAL A 410 -14.83 4.58 13.25
N ASN A 411 -14.47 3.48 12.59
CA ASN A 411 -15.43 2.67 11.84
C ASN A 411 -16.48 2.06 12.78
N ASP A 412 -16.05 1.48 13.91
CA ASP A 412 -16.94 0.92 14.92
C ASP A 412 -17.89 2.00 15.48
N GLU A 413 -17.38 3.21 15.77
CA GLU A 413 -18.23 4.34 16.17
C GLU A 413 -19.25 4.75 15.09
N LEU A 414 -18.84 4.78 13.82
CA LEU A 414 -19.74 5.08 12.70
C LEU A 414 -20.81 4.01 12.53
N VAL A 415 -20.46 2.73 12.70
CA VAL A 415 -21.42 1.61 12.69
C VAL A 415 -22.43 1.76 13.82
N ILE A 416 -21.99 2.13 15.03
CA ILE A 416 -22.89 2.43 16.15
C ILE A 416 -23.83 3.59 15.79
N LYS A 417 -23.32 4.70 15.24
CA LYS A 417 -24.14 5.85 14.81
C LYS A 417 -25.13 5.48 13.72
N ILE A 418 -24.75 4.66 12.73
CA ILE A 418 -25.65 4.17 11.69
C ILE A 418 -26.79 3.37 12.32
N ASN A 419 -26.49 2.50 13.28
CA ASN A 419 -27.50 1.71 13.98
C ASN A 419 -28.44 2.60 14.82
N GLU A 420 -27.93 3.64 15.46
CA GLU A 420 -28.76 4.63 16.15
C GLU A 420 -29.66 5.42 15.20
N LEU A 421 -29.13 5.86 14.06
CA LEU A 421 -29.91 6.57 13.04
C LEU A 421 -30.99 5.67 12.44
N ARG A 422 -30.70 4.38 12.19
CA ARG A 422 -31.71 3.40 11.77
C ARG A 422 -32.83 3.28 12.81
N ARG A 423 -32.49 3.15 14.09
CA ARG A 423 -33.51 3.13 15.17
C ARG A 423 -34.35 4.40 15.19
N LYS A 424 -33.75 5.58 14.96
CA LYS A 424 -34.48 6.85 14.86
C LYS A 424 -35.42 6.88 13.65
N ILE A 425 -34.97 6.37 12.49
CA ILE A 425 -35.80 6.25 11.29
C ILE A 425 -36.97 5.31 11.54
N ASP A 426 -36.73 4.13 12.13
CA ASP A 426 -37.78 3.16 12.45
C ASP A 426 -38.81 3.77 13.41
N SER A 427 -38.34 4.48 14.44
CA SER A 427 -39.21 5.21 15.37
C SER A 427 -40.01 6.30 14.64
N LEU A 428 -39.38 7.03 13.72
CA LEU A 428 -40.03 8.12 13.00
C LEU A 428 -41.08 7.59 12.01
N GLN A 429 -40.78 6.47 11.33
CA GLN A 429 -41.73 5.76 10.49
C GLN A 429 -42.93 5.24 11.30
N ALA A 430 -42.69 4.67 12.48
CA ALA A 430 -43.77 4.26 13.37
C ALA A 430 -44.66 5.44 13.77
N THR A 431 -44.07 6.57 14.18
CA THR A 431 -44.86 7.78 14.50
C THR A 431 -45.59 8.35 13.28
N HIS A 432 -45.01 8.30 12.09
CA HIS A 432 -45.65 8.78 10.88
C HIS A 432 -46.85 7.89 10.50
N LEU A 433 -46.72 6.57 10.65
CA LEU A 433 -47.83 5.64 10.44
C LEU A 433 -48.96 5.91 11.44
N GLU A 434 -48.61 6.15 12.71
CA GLU A 434 -49.58 6.49 13.75
C GLU A 434 -50.31 7.81 13.45
N ILE A 435 -49.58 8.87 13.07
CA ILE A 435 -50.17 10.15 12.68
C ILE A 435 -51.07 10.00 11.45
N SER A 436 -50.64 9.21 10.46
CA SER A 436 -51.44 8.93 9.27
C SER A 436 -52.76 8.25 9.63
N ASN A 437 -52.71 7.23 10.48
CA ASN A 437 -53.91 6.52 10.96
C ASN A 437 -54.83 7.46 11.75
N GLN A 438 -54.27 8.28 12.64
CA GLN A 438 -55.05 9.28 13.38
C GLN A 438 -55.68 10.30 12.43
N SER A 439 -54.96 10.75 11.40
CA SER A 439 -55.49 11.68 10.39
C SER A 439 -56.66 11.06 9.61
N GLU A 440 -56.56 9.79 9.22
CA GLU A 440 -57.66 9.07 8.59
C GLU A 440 -58.88 8.97 9.52
N GLU A 441 -58.67 8.63 10.79
CA GLU A 441 -59.72 8.56 11.81
C GLU A 441 -60.37 9.93 12.04
N TYR A 442 -59.59 11.00 12.17
CA TYR A 442 -60.10 12.37 12.28
C TYR A 442 -60.90 12.79 11.06
N THR A 443 -60.45 12.44 9.85
CA THR A 443 -61.16 12.75 8.61
C THR A 443 -62.49 11.99 8.53
N ALA A 444 -62.51 10.71 8.94
CA ALA A 444 -63.73 9.92 9.02
C ALA A 444 -64.72 10.51 10.04
N ASN A 445 -64.24 10.88 11.24
CA ASN A 445 -65.05 11.51 12.29
C ASN A 445 -65.58 12.88 11.86
N LEU A 446 -64.77 13.70 11.17
CA LEU A 446 -65.18 14.99 10.63
C LEU A 446 -66.31 14.81 9.60
N ASN A 447 -66.15 13.88 8.64
CA ASN A 447 -67.17 13.59 7.64
C ASN A 447 -68.47 13.09 8.28
N ALA A 448 -68.38 12.25 9.32
CA ALA A 448 -69.55 11.78 10.06
C ALA A 448 -70.27 12.94 10.78
N ALA A 449 -69.52 13.82 11.43
CA ALA A 449 -70.06 15.01 12.10
C ALA A 449 -70.67 16.01 11.11
N GLU A 450 -70.06 16.22 9.93
CA GLU A 450 -70.64 17.05 8.87
C GLU A 450 -71.96 16.48 8.36
N ALA A 451 -72.03 15.16 8.12
CA ALA A 451 -73.25 14.49 7.71
C ALA A 451 -74.36 14.60 8.77
N GLU A 452 -74.01 14.46 10.05
CA GLU A 452 -74.94 14.66 11.17
C GLU A 452 -75.41 16.11 11.26
N ASN A 453 -74.52 17.08 11.07
CA ASN A 453 -74.86 18.50 11.12
C ASN A 453 -75.78 18.89 9.95
N GLN A 454 -75.54 18.38 8.74
CA GLN A 454 -76.46 18.53 7.60
C GLN A 454 -77.84 17.94 7.92
N LYS A 455 -77.88 16.76 8.54
CA LYS A 455 -79.13 16.12 8.97
C LYS A 455 -79.86 16.98 10.00
N LEU A 456 -79.18 17.46 11.03
CA LEU A 456 -79.75 18.34 12.05
C LEU A 456 -80.24 19.67 11.46
N SER A 457 -79.49 20.27 10.55
CA SER A 457 -79.90 21.48 9.85
C SER A 457 -81.17 21.26 9.01
N SER A 458 -81.30 20.09 8.35
CA SER A 458 -82.52 19.75 7.61
C SER A 458 -83.72 19.55 8.54
N ILE A 459 -83.50 18.90 9.69
CA ILE A 459 -84.52 18.71 10.72
C ILE A 459 -84.94 20.07 11.30
N GLN A 460 -83.98 20.94 11.61
CA GLN A 460 -84.23 22.29 12.09
C GLN A 460 -85.05 23.10 11.09
N ALA A 461 -84.69 23.06 9.80
CA ALA A 461 -85.46 23.72 8.74
C ALA A 461 -86.90 23.19 8.67
N GLY A 462 -87.09 21.86 8.73
CA GLY A 462 -88.42 21.25 8.75
C GLY A 462 -89.24 21.58 10.01
N LEU A 463 -88.61 21.67 11.18
CA LEU A 463 -89.27 22.13 12.40
C LEU A 463 -89.64 23.61 12.31
N GLN A 464 -88.77 24.44 11.76
CA GLN A 464 -89.02 25.88 11.60
C GLN A 464 -90.19 26.14 10.63
N GLU A 465 -90.30 25.34 9.57
CA GLU A 465 -91.43 25.37 8.65
C GLU A 465 -92.74 24.94 9.34
N LYS A 466 -92.71 23.84 10.11
CA LYS A 466 -93.86 23.42 10.93
C LYS A 466 -94.27 24.48 11.95
N TYR A 467 -93.30 25.14 12.60
CA TYR A 467 -93.57 26.19 13.57
C TYR A 467 -94.22 27.41 12.90
N LYS A 468 -93.70 27.86 11.75
CA LYS A 468 -94.32 28.93 10.95
C LYS A 468 -95.77 28.61 10.57
N HIS A 469 -96.04 27.37 10.17
CA HIS A 469 -97.40 26.92 9.87
C HIS A 469 -98.33 27.00 11.09
N LEU A 470 -97.84 26.61 12.27
CA LEU A 470 -98.61 26.64 13.51
C LEU A 470 -98.89 28.08 13.99
N THR A 471 -97.90 28.97 13.94
CA THR A 471 -98.05 30.38 14.33
C THR A 471 -98.99 31.13 13.38
N MET A 472 -99.00 30.78 12.09
CA MET A 472 -99.92 31.38 11.12
C MET A 472 -101.37 30.93 11.37
N ALA A 473 -101.59 29.68 11.79
CA ALA A 473 -102.91 29.18 12.18
C ALA A 473 -103.43 29.86 13.48
N GLU A 474 -102.55 30.10 14.45
CA GLU A 474 -102.88 30.82 15.68
C GLU A 474 -103.19 32.31 15.44
N ASN A 475 -102.43 32.97 14.57
CA ASN A 475 -102.70 34.35 14.16
C ASN A 475 -104.04 34.49 13.41
N LEU A 476 -104.43 33.50 12.60
CA LEU A 476 -105.74 33.48 11.94
C LEU A 476 -106.88 33.42 12.99
N SER A 477 -106.72 32.59 14.03
CA SER A 477 -107.69 32.46 15.12
C SER A 477 -107.87 33.76 15.91
N ASN A 478 -106.77 34.45 16.24
CA ASN A 478 -106.81 35.74 16.95
C ASN A 478 -107.44 36.85 16.10
N THR A 479 -107.22 36.83 14.78
CA THR A 479 -107.80 37.84 13.86
C THR A 479 -109.31 37.65 13.72
N ILE A 480 -109.80 36.41 13.71
CA ILE A 480 -111.24 36.10 13.71
C ILE A 480 -111.89 36.63 15.00
N LYS A 481 -111.28 36.38 16.15
CA LYS A 481 -111.76 36.85 17.46
C LYS A 481 -111.78 38.38 17.57
N ALA A 482 -110.75 39.06 17.07
CA ALA A 482 -110.69 40.52 17.06
C ALA A 482 -111.76 41.13 16.16
N ASN A 483 -112.08 40.51 15.01
CA ASN A 483 -113.16 40.97 14.14
C ASN A 483 -114.54 40.78 14.77
N GLU A 484 -114.76 39.70 15.53
CA GLU A 484 -116.00 39.53 16.32
C GLU A 484 -116.14 40.64 17.37
N GLU A 485 -115.08 40.96 18.12
CA GLU A 485 -115.08 42.06 19.10
C GLU A 485 -115.31 43.44 18.45
N PHE A 486 -114.75 43.69 17.26
CA PHE A 486 -114.99 44.93 16.52
C PHE A 486 -116.42 45.02 16.01
N SER A 487 -117.02 43.92 15.56
CA SER A 487 -118.43 43.88 15.16
C SER A 487 -119.33 44.21 16.35
N GLN A 488 -119.06 43.65 17.53
CA GLN A 488 -119.80 43.92 18.77
C GLN A 488 -119.70 45.40 19.18
N ARG A 489 -118.51 46.01 19.08
CA ARG A 489 -118.31 47.44 19.37
C ARG A 489 -119.01 48.37 18.38
N ASN A 490 -119.08 47.97 17.10
CA ASN A 490 -119.81 48.75 16.10
C ASN A 490 -121.32 48.74 16.39
N ASP A 491 -121.89 47.61 16.77
CA ASP A 491 -123.30 47.53 17.19
C ASP A 491 -123.59 48.43 18.40
N ASP A 492 -122.70 48.46 19.40
CA ASP A 492 -122.83 49.35 20.56
C ASP A 492 -122.71 50.84 20.18
N MET A 493 -121.82 51.19 19.24
CA MET A 493 -121.73 52.57 18.73
C MET A 493 -122.97 52.97 17.94
N GLU A 494 -123.56 52.08 17.14
CA GLU A 494 -124.82 52.35 16.44
C GLU A 494 -125.96 52.61 17.42
N GLN A 495 -126.04 51.84 18.52
CA GLN A 495 -127.00 52.10 19.59
C GLN A 495 -126.78 53.47 20.26
N GLN A 496 -125.52 53.85 20.51
CA GLN A 496 -125.20 55.18 21.06
C GLN A 496 -125.58 56.31 20.09
N ILE A 497 -125.34 56.15 18.80
CA ILE A 497 -125.75 57.11 17.76
C ILE A 497 -127.27 57.24 17.69
N ALA A 498 -128.01 56.12 17.80
CA ALA A 498 -129.46 56.13 17.85
C ALA A 498 -129.99 56.89 19.09
N SER A 499 -129.35 56.71 20.24
CA SER A 499 -129.70 57.42 21.48
C SER A 499 -129.45 58.94 21.39
N LEU A 500 -128.33 59.35 20.77
CA LEU A 500 -128.00 60.75 20.51
C LEU A 500 -128.96 61.41 19.52
N LYS A 501 -129.34 60.71 18.45
CA LYS A 501 -130.37 61.19 17.50
C LYS A 501 -131.71 61.43 18.20
N LYS A 502 -132.12 60.54 19.11
CA LYS A 502 -133.34 60.71 19.90
C LYS A 502 -133.26 61.93 20.83
N SER A 503 -132.13 62.13 21.52
CA SER A 503 -131.91 63.29 22.39
C SER A 503 -131.87 64.63 21.63
N ILE A 504 -131.30 64.65 20.41
CA ILE A 504 -131.31 65.83 19.53
C ILE A 504 -132.74 66.14 19.03
N GLY A 505 -133.54 65.12 18.74
CA GLY A 505 -134.97 65.27 18.40
C GLY A 505 -135.77 65.92 19.54
N GLU A 506 -135.56 65.45 20.77
CA GLU A 506 -136.22 66.00 21.97
C GLU A 506 -135.78 67.44 22.28
N LYS A 507 -134.49 67.78 22.07
CA LYS A 507 -133.99 69.16 22.20
C LYS A 507 -134.50 70.10 21.11
N LYS A 508 -134.67 69.63 19.86
CA LYS A 508 -135.32 70.41 18.79
C LYS A 508 -136.81 70.68 19.09
N ALA A 509 -137.53 69.71 19.65
CA ALA A 509 -138.94 69.88 20.06
C ALA A 509 -139.12 70.89 21.22
N LYS A 510 -138.15 70.99 22.13
CA LYS A 510 -138.13 72.02 23.20
C LYS A 510 -137.78 73.42 22.69
N LEU A 511 -137.01 73.55 21.61
CA LEU A 511 -136.67 74.86 21.01
C LEU A 511 -137.83 75.48 20.21
N ALA A 512 -138.74 74.66 19.67
CA ALA A 512 -139.93 75.13 18.95
C ALA A 512 -141.04 75.72 19.86
N LYS A 513 -140.98 75.52 21.18
CA LYS A 513 -141.93 76.09 22.16
C LYS A 513 -141.49 77.43 22.78
N VAL A 514 -140.36 78.00 22.35
CA VAL A 514 -139.78 79.25 22.92
C VAL A 514 -139.65 80.38 21.89
N LYS A 515 -140.17 80.19 20.66
CA LYS A 515 -140.42 81.26 19.68
C LYS A 515 -141.75 80.99 18.97
N GLY A 516 -142.83 81.62 19.44
CA GLY A 516 -144.16 81.57 18.84
C GLY A 516 -145.25 81.30 19.86
#